data_AF-A0A9E1IWB3-F1
#
_entry.id   AF-A0A9E1IWB3-F1
#
_cell.length_a   1.000
_cell.length_b   1.000
_cell.length_c   1.000
_cell.angle_alpha   90.00
_cell.angle_beta   90.00
_cell.angle_gamma   90.00
#
_symmetry.space_group_name_H-M   'P 1'
#
loop_
_entity.id
_entity.type
_entity.pdbx_description
1 polymer ?
#
loop_
_entity_poly.entity_id
_entity_poly.type
_entity_poly.pdbx_seq_one_letter_code
_entity_poly.pdbx_strand_id
1 'polypeptide(L)'
;MKRLNNNSGFTLVEVLVAALIITAGLIAYIMTSGNVVGQNTQSKKESVATTLAQDKMESIRNTALTVSLTDADTLDSPTESSGTWTATTGGEVIDAEGDTGNADSIYTRTWTITTDATLTNFYTASVTVSWDTSKTVTLDTLISQ
;
A
#
# COMPACT_ATOMS: atom_id res chain seq x y z
N MET A 1 -71.79 -6.30 8.96
CA MET A 1 -70.33 -6.13 9.17
C MET A 1 -69.99 -4.66 9.01
N LYS A 2 -69.59 -3.98 10.08
CA LYS A 2 -69.29 -2.53 10.06
C LYS A 2 -67.81 -2.33 9.71
N ARG A 3 -67.53 -1.74 8.55
CA ARG A 3 -66.18 -1.33 8.15
C ARG A 3 -65.85 0.01 8.81
N LEU A 4 -64.83 0.05 9.65
CA LEU A 4 -64.27 1.29 10.18
C LEU A 4 -63.27 1.82 9.14
N ASN A 5 -63.69 2.77 8.30
CA ASN A 5 -62.78 3.48 7.41
C ASN A 5 -62.18 4.66 8.19
N ASN A 6 -60.99 4.46 8.78
CA ASN A 6 -60.22 5.52 9.41
C ASN A 6 -59.38 6.24 8.34
N ASN A 7 -59.86 7.38 7.86
CA ASN A 7 -59.24 8.15 6.78
C ASN A 7 -58.50 9.38 7.36
N SER A 8 -57.49 9.13 8.18
CA SER A 8 -56.61 10.18 8.74
C SER A 8 -55.58 10.54 7.67
N GLY A 9 -55.74 11.68 6.99
CA GLY A 9 -54.71 12.23 6.11
C GLY A 9 -53.51 12.74 6.91
N PHE A 10 -52.32 12.75 6.29
CA PHE A 10 -51.12 13.33 6.90
C PHE A 10 -51.29 14.84 7.14
N THR A 11 -50.85 15.33 8.29
CA THR A 11 -50.80 16.76 8.57
C THR A 11 -49.66 17.44 7.80
N LEU A 12 -49.81 18.72 7.49
CA LEU A 12 -48.75 19.50 6.83
C LEU A 12 -47.44 19.50 7.64
N VAL A 13 -47.54 19.56 8.96
CA VAL A 13 -46.39 19.46 9.87
C VAL A 13 -45.67 18.12 9.74
N GLU A 14 -46.38 17.00 9.63
CA GLU A 14 -45.74 15.69 9.46
C GLU A 14 -45.00 15.61 8.12
N VAL A 15 -45.56 16.16 7.04
CA VAL A 15 -44.88 16.20 5.74
C VAL A 15 -43.62 17.07 5.80
N LEU A 16 -43.66 18.21 6.50
CA LEU A 16 -42.50 19.09 6.66
C LEU A 16 -41.41 18.45 7.52
N VAL A 17 -41.78 17.79 8.62
CA VAL A 17 -40.82 17.08 9.48
C VAL A 17 -40.23 15.88 8.74
N ALA A 18 -41.03 15.12 7.99
CA ALA A 18 -40.55 14.02 7.17
C ALA A 18 -39.56 14.49 6.09
N ALA A 19 -39.88 15.59 5.39
CA ALA A 19 -38.97 16.20 4.42
C ALA A 19 -37.66 16.69 5.06
N LEU A 20 -37.72 17.25 6.27
CA LEU A 20 -36.54 17.65 7.04
C LEU A 20 -35.65 16.44 7.39
N ILE A 21 -36.25 15.34 7.85
CA ILE A 21 -35.50 14.12 8.19
C ILE A 21 -34.83 13.51 6.95
N ILE A 22 -35.54 13.45 5.81
CA ILE A 22 -35.00 12.90 4.56
C ILE A 22 -33.83 13.74 4.07
N THR A 23 -33.97 15.07 4.04
CA THR A 23 -32.90 15.98 3.58
C THR A 23 -31.67 15.90 4.48
N ALA A 24 -31.85 15.87 5.80
CA ALA A 24 -30.75 15.66 6.74
C ALA A 24 -30.05 14.30 6.54
N GLY A 25 -30.82 13.23 6.30
CA GLY A 25 -30.28 11.89 6.04
C GLY A 25 -29.46 11.81 4.74
N LEU A 26 -29.90 12.48 3.68
CA LEU A 26 -29.17 12.51 2.40
C LEU A 26 -27.83 13.23 2.52
N ILE A 27 -27.77 14.34 3.28
CA ILE A 27 -26.50 15.05 3.53
C ILE A 27 -25.52 14.14 4.29
N ALA A 28 -25.99 13.47 5.34
CA ALA A 28 -25.16 12.55 6.12
C ALA A 28 -24.61 11.38 5.27
N TYR A 29 -25.43 10.85 4.35
CA TYR A 29 -25.01 9.80 3.41
C TYR A 29 -23.92 10.28 2.45
N ILE A 30 -24.10 11.47 1.85
CA ILE A 30 -23.12 12.06 0.91
C ILE A 30 -21.76 12.28 1.59
N MET A 31 -21.73 12.70 2.85
CA MET A 31 -20.48 12.89 3.59
C MET A 31 -19.72 11.57 3.85
N THR A 32 -20.44 10.45 3.92
CA THR A 32 -19.83 9.14 4.20
C THR A 32 -19.25 8.50 2.94
N SER A 33 -19.89 8.67 1.77
CA SER A 33 -19.49 7.99 0.53
C SER A 33 -18.12 8.44 0.00
N GLY A 34 -17.81 9.73 0.03
CA GLY A 34 -16.52 10.26 -0.44
C GLY A 34 -15.32 9.73 0.37
N ASN A 35 -15.50 9.60 1.69
CA ASN A 35 -14.47 9.08 2.58
C ASN A 35 -14.22 7.58 2.39
N VAL A 36 -15.25 6.80 2.04
CA VAL A 36 -15.11 5.35 1.78
C VAL A 36 -14.35 5.09 0.48
N VAL A 37 -14.64 5.83 -0.58
CA VAL A 37 -13.95 5.67 -1.88
C VAL A 37 -12.47 6.03 -1.75
N GLY A 38 -12.14 7.15 -1.11
CA GLY A 38 -10.76 7.56 -0.87
C GLY A 38 -9.98 6.54 -0.02
N GLN A 39 -10.60 6.02 1.03
CA GLN A 39 -10.00 4.96 1.86
C GLN A 39 -9.75 3.68 1.05
N ASN A 40 -10.70 3.26 0.20
CA ASN A 40 -10.53 2.05 -0.60
C ASN A 40 -9.39 2.17 -1.62
N THR A 41 -9.23 3.34 -2.26
CA THR A 41 -8.08 3.60 -3.15
C THR A 41 -6.76 3.53 -2.37
N GLN A 42 -6.71 4.11 -1.18
CA GLN A 42 -5.53 4.07 -0.32
C GLN A 42 -5.20 2.63 0.12
N SER A 43 -6.20 1.85 0.54
CA SER A 43 -6.01 0.43 0.91
C SER A 43 -5.52 -0.41 -0.27
N LYS A 44 -6.00 -0.13 -1.50
CA LYS A 44 -5.50 -0.78 -2.70
C LYS A 44 -4.02 -0.47 -2.94
N LYS A 45 -3.61 0.80 -2.82
CA LYS A 45 -2.20 1.19 -2.99
C LYS A 45 -1.29 0.52 -1.95
N GLU A 46 -1.73 0.45 -0.71
CA GLU A 46 -0.99 -0.21 0.37
C GLU A 46 -0.83 -1.72 0.13
N SER A 47 -1.89 -2.38 -0.36
CA SER A 47 -1.83 -3.80 -0.74
C SER A 47 -0.85 -4.04 -1.88
N VAL A 48 -0.89 -3.22 -2.93
CA VAL A 48 0.08 -3.27 -4.05
C VAL A 48 1.50 -3.02 -3.56
N ALA A 49 1.73 -1.97 -2.76
CA ALA A 49 3.05 -1.67 -2.20
C ALA A 49 3.61 -2.82 -1.37
N THR A 50 2.75 -3.53 -0.63
CA THR A 50 3.14 -4.73 0.13
C THR A 50 3.57 -5.86 -0.80
N THR A 51 2.82 -6.13 -1.88
CA THR A 51 3.21 -7.12 -2.89
C THR A 51 4.54 -6.75 -3.55
N LEU A 52 4.72 -5.50 -3.98
CA LEU A 52 5.97 -5.02 -4.58
C LEU A 52 7.19 -5.17 -3.64
N ALA A 53 6.97 -4.99 -2.34
CA ALA A 53 8.00 -5.20 -1.32
C ALA A 53 8.33 -6.70 -1.14
N GLN A 54 7.29 -7.55 -1.12
CA GLN A 54 7.44 -9.01 -1.05
C GLN A 54 8.19 -9.56 -2.26
N ASP A 55 7.82 -9.13 -3.47
CA ASP A 55 8.45 -9.58 -4.71
C ASP A 55 9.95 -9.24 -4.73
N LYS A 56 10.31 -8.03 -4.30
CA LYS A 56 11.73 -7.64 -4.21
C LYS A 56 12.46 -8.40 -3.11
N MET A 57 11.80 -8.64 -1.98
CA MET A 57 12.38 -9.46 -0.91
C MET A 57 12.64 -10.90 -1.38
N GLU A 58 11.74 -11.48 -2.16
CA GLU A 58 11.92 -12.80 -2.78
C GLU A 58 13.06 -12.79 -3.80
N SER A 59 13.15 -11.73 -4.63
CA SER A 59 14.26 -11.55 -5.56
C SER A 59 15.62 -11.50 -4.84
N ILE A 60 15.74 -10.71 -3.76
CA ILE A 60 16.98 -10.64 -2.96
C ILE A 60 17.33 -12.01 -2.36
N ARG A 61 16.33 -12.72 -1.82
CA ARG A 61 16.52 -14.08 -1.30
C ARG A 61 17.01 -15.04 -2.37
N ASN A 62 16.45 -14.97 -3.58
CA ASN A 62 16.87 -15.81 -4.70
C ASN A 62 18.33 -15.50 -5.10
N THR A 63 18.69 -14.22 -5.21
CA THR A 63 20.08 -13.81 -5.45
C THR A 63 21.04 -14.37 -4.40
N ALA A 64 20.65 -14.32 -3.11
CA ALA A 64 21.47 -14.85 -2.02
C ALA A 64 21.74 -16.37 -2.08
N LEU A 65 20.95 -17.13 -2.84
CA LEU A 65 21.19 -18.57 -3.06
C LEU A 65 22.37 -18.84 -4.00
N THR A 66 22.75 -17.85 -4.82
CA THR A 66 23.72 -18.03 -5.90
C THR A 66 24.90 -17.07 -5.83
N VAL A 67 24.74 -15.93 -5.15
CA VAL A 67 25.77 -14.88 -5.06
C VAL A 67 25.94 -14.42 -3.60
N SER A 68 27.18 -14.12 -3.21
CA SER A 68 27.46 -13.56 -1.88
C SER A 68 26.89 -12.16 -1.71
N LEU A 69 26.26 -11.90 -0.57
CA LEU A 69 25.70 -10.61 -0.19
C LEU A 69 26.73 -9.65 0.43
N THR A 70 27.96 -10.11 0.69
CA THR A 70 28.99 -9.33 1.40
C THR A 70 29.24 -7.97 0.78
N ASP A 71 29.33 -7.90 -0.55
CA ASP A 71 29.64 -6.67 -1.29
C ASP A 71 28.38 -5.81 -1.58
N ALA A 72 27.19 -6.29 -1.19
CA ALA A 72 25.98 -5.49 -1.23
C ALA A 72 25.89 -4.51 -0.04
N ASP A 73 26.66 -4.77 1.03
CA ASP A 73 26.64 -3.96 2.24
C ASP A 73 27.01 -2.51 1.93
N THR A 74 26.38 -1.56 2.62
CA THR A 74 26.53 -0.10 2.48
C THR A 74 26.06 0.51 1.15
N LEU A 75 25.68 -0.27 0.15
CA LEU A 75 25.12 0.24 -1.10
C LEU A 75 23.64 0.62 -0.93
N ASP A 76 23.23 1.71 -1.58
CA ASP A 76 21.82 2.08 -1.70
C ASP A 76 21.15 1.24 -2.79
N SER A 77 20.13 0.47 -2.40
CA SER A 77 19.35 -0.39 -3.29
C SER A 77 20.26 -1.24 -4.20
N PRO A 78 21.08 -2.12 -3.59
CA PRO A 78 22.10 -2.91 -4.30
C PRO A 78 21.49 -3.86 -5.32
N THR A 79 22.01 -3.83 -6.54
CA THR A 79 21.67 -4.79 -7.61
C THR A 79 22.91 -5.55 -8.04
N GLU A 80 22.77 -6.86 -8.14
CA GLU A 80 23.81 -7.76 -8.60
C GLU A 80 23.65 -8.03 -10.10
N SER A 81 24.76 -7.99 -10.83
CA SER A 81 24.82 -8.49 -12.19
C SER A 81 26.19 -9.08 -12.49
N SER A 82 26.23 -10.36 -12.88
CA SER A 82 27.43 -11.06 -13.32
C SER A 82 28.59 -11.01 -12.30
N GLY A 83 28.27 -11.14 -11.02
CA GLY A 83 29.20 -11.12 -9.88
C GLY A 83 29.59 -9.72 -9.41
N THR A 84 28.96 -8.66 -9.92
CA THR A 84 29.26 -7.28 -9.53
C THR A 84 28.04 -6.64 -8.89
N TRP A 85 28.23 -6.08 -7.69
CA TRP A 85 27.23 -5.27 -7.01
C TRP A 85 27.36 -3.81 -7.41
N THR A 86 26.22 -3.18 -7.69
CA THR A 86 26.12 -1.75 -8.01
C THR A 86 24.97 -1.11 -7.24
N ALA A 87 25.11 0.16 -6.89
CA ALA A 87 24.05 0.91 -6.23
C ALA A 87 23.02 1.41 -7.24
N THR A 88 21.74 1.26 -6.91
CA THR A 88 20.63 1.90 -7.61
C THR A 88 20.17 3.08 -6.76
N THR A 89 20.91 4.20 -6.83
CA THR A 89 20.68 5.33 -5.91
C THR A 89 19.25 5.85 -5.99
N GLY A 90 18.56 5.90 -4.85
CA GLY A 90 17.14 6.28 -4.74
C GLY A 90 16.16 5.16 -5.11
N GLY A 91 16.65 3.96 -5.43
CA GLY A 91 15.84 2.79 -5.76
C GLY A 91 15.22 2.83 -7.15
N GLU A 92 14.08 2.14 -7.28
CA GLU A 92 13.35 1.97 -8.53
C GLU A 92 12.00 2.70 -8.46
N VAL A 93 11.72 3.55 -9.44
CA VAL A 93 10.38 4.14 -9.64
C VAL A 93 9.57 3.17 -10.51
N ILE A 94 8.49 2.62 -9.94
CA ILE A 94 7.74 1.50 -10.51
C ILE A 94 6.23 1.74 -10.50
N ASP A 95 5.54 1.08 -11.42
CA ASP A 95 4.08 1.00 -11.45
C ASP A 95 3.52 -0.09 -10.52
N ALA A 96 2.23 -0.41 -10.66
CA ALA A 96 1.56 -1.41 -9.83
C ALA A 96 1.94 -2.85 -10.18
N GLU A 97 2.55 -3.06 -11.35
CA GLU A 97 3.02 -4.34 -11.88
C GLU A 97 4.50 -4.57 -11.53
N GLY A 98 5.20 -3.53 -11.06
CA GLY A 98 6.61 -3.60 -10.66
C GLY A 98 7.57 -3.23 -11.79
N ASP A 99 7.06 -2.71 -12.90
CA ASP A 99 7.83 -2.33 -14.06
C ASP A 99 8.35 -0.89 -13.94
N THR A 100 9.55 -0.66 -14.47
CA THR A 100 10.20 0.66 -14.48
C THR A 100 9.94 1.39 -15.80
N GLY A 101 9.98 2.72 -15.78
CA GLY A 101 9.95 3.55 -16.99
C GLY A 101 8.54 3.85 -17.53
N ASN A 102 7.49 3.50 -16.79
CA ASN A 102 6.11 3.80 -17.16
C ASN A 102 5.67 5.17 -16.65
N ALA A 103 4.81 5.85 -17.42
CA ALA A 103 4.28 7.17 -17.03
C ALA A 103 3.36 7.11 -15.80
N ASP A 104 2.78 5.92 -15.54
CA ASP A 104 1.87 5.65 -14.43
C ASP A 104 2.61 5.15 -13.17
N SER A 105 3.95 5.17 -13.15
CA SER A 105 4.73 4.77 -11.99
C SER A 105 4.52 5.74 -10.82
N ILE A 106 3.93 5.24 -9.74
CA ILE A 106 3.60 6.01 -8.52
C ILE A 106 4.30 5.48 -7.27
N TYR A 107 4.96 4.32 -7.38
CA TYR A 107 5.69 3.71 -6.27
C TYR A 107 7.18 3.96 -6.44
N THR A 108 7.88 4.13 -5.32
CA THR A 108 9.34 4.10 -5.28
C THR A 108 9.77 3.01 -4.32
N ARG A 109 10.48 2.02 -4.83
CA ARG A 109 10.98 0.87 -4.09
C ARG A 109 12.47 0.99 -3.86
N THR A 110 12.87 1.05 -2.59
CA THR A 110 14.27 1.05 -2.15
C THR A 110 14.53 -0.17 -1.28
N TRP A 111 15.79 -0.60 -1.21
CA TRP A 111 16.15 -1.70 -0.31
C TRP A 111 17.58 -1.55 0.21
N THR A 112 17.85 -2.20 1.33
CA THR A 112 19.18 -2.30 1.92
C THR A 112 19.47 -3.76 2.23
N ILE A 113 20.72 -4.15 2.08
CA ILE A 113 21.24 -5.46 2.51
C ILE A 113 22.42 -5.12 3.41
N THR A 114 22.34 -5.46 4.69
CA THR A 114 23.36 -5.08 5.67
C THR A 114 23.75 -6.29 6.49
N THR A 115 25.05 -6.45 6.76
CA THR A 115 25.53 -7.52 7.63
C THR A 115 24.91 -7.37 9.04
N ASP A 116 24.38 -8.45 9.60
CA ASP A 116 23.83 -8.41 10.95
C ASP A 116 24.96 -8.22 11.98
N ALA A 117 24.79 -7.24 12.87
CA ALA A 117 25.81 -6.88 13.85
C ALA A 117 25.93 -7.90 15.01
N THR A 118 24.95 -8.80 15.16
CA THR A 118 24.82 -9.71 16.31
C THR A 118 24.93 -11.18 15.91
N LEU A 119 24.47 -11.52 14.70
CA LEU A 119 24.46 -12.87 14.15
C LEU A 119 25.51 -13.00 13.06
N THR A 120 26.54 -13.80 13.32
CA THR A 120 27.51 -14.19 12.28
C THR A 120 26.82 -14.90 11.13
N ASN A 121 27.18 -14.57 9.88
CA ASN A 121 26.64 -15.19 8.65
C ASN A 121 25.16 -14.90 8.40
N PHE A 122 24.66 -13.78 8.93
CA PHE A 122 23.33 -13.27 8.62
C PHE A 122 23.40 -11.87 8.03
N TYR A 123 22.51 -11.60 7.08
CA TYR A 123 22.27 -10.29 6.51
C TYR A 123 20.82 -9.90 6.81
N THR A 124 20.60 -8.64 7.18
CA THR A 124 19.27 -8.05 7.22
C THR A 124 18.99 -7.40 5.88
N ALA A 125 17.96 -7.89 5.20
CA ALA A 125 17.40 -7.25 4.02
C ALA A 125 16.15 -6.46 4.42
N SER A 126 16.15 -5.16 4.15
CA SER A 126 15.02 -4.26 4.37
C SER A 126 14.54 -3.74 3.02
N VAL A 127 13.26 -3.90 2.72
CA VAL A 127 12.64 -3.39 1.48
C VAL A 127 11.57 -2.38 1.86
N THR A 128 11.70 -1.15 1.36
CA THR A 128 10.74 -0.07 1.55
C THR A 128 10.10 0.31 0.23
N VAL A 129 8.77 0.34 0.19
CA VAL A 129 7.99 0.86 -0.94
C VAL A 129 7.24 2.10 -0.47
N SER A 130 7.44 3.21 -1.15
CA SER A 130 6.82 4.49 -0.87
C SER A 130 5.87 4.92 -1.99
N TRP A 131 4.80 5.63 -1.63
CA TRP A 131 3.86 6.24 -2.56
C TRP A 131 3.22 7.48 -1.93
N ASP A 132 2.54 8.30 -2.74
CA ASP A 132 1.83 9.52 -2.29
C ASP A 132 2.70 10.42 -1.38
N THR A 133 4.00 10.53 -1.68
CA THR A 133 5.06 11.32 -1.01
C THR A 133 5.43 10.96 0.44
N SER A 134 4.52 10.38 1.22
CA SER A 134 4.77 10.12 2.65
C SER A 134 4.29 8.76 3.15
N LYS A 135 3.65 7.96 2.29
CA LYS A 135 3.16 6.63 2.67
C LYS A 135 4.23 5.61 2.34
N THR A 136 4.46 4.67 3.25
CA THR A 136 5.49 3.65 3.09
C THR A 136 5.03 2.32 3.69
N VAL A 137 5.44 1.23 3.06
CA VAL A 137 5.47 -0.11 3.67
C VAL A 137 6.92 -0.55 3.69
N THR A 138 7.36 -1.06 4.84
CA THR A 138 8.69 -1.65 4.99
C THR A 138 8.55 -3.10 5.44
N LEU A 139 9.27 -4.00 4.77
CA LEU A 139 9.38 -5.39 5.14
C LEU A 139 10.85 -5.72 5.41
N ASP A 140 11.10 -6.34 6.55
CA ASP A 140 12.43 -6.79 6.95
C ASP A 140 12.52 -8.31 6.96
N THR A 141 13.67 -8.85 6.57
CA THR A 141 13.94 -10.28 6.66
C THR A 141 15.41 -10.55 6.96
N LEU A 142 15.66 -11.67 7.63
CA LEU A 142 17.00 -12.19 7.84
C LEU A 142 17.32 -13.25 6.79
N ILE A 143 18.49 -13.14 6.19
CA ILE A 143 19.01 -14.07 5.20
C ILE A 143 20.31 -14.66 5.75
N SER A 144 20.37 -15.98 5.89
CA SER A 144 21.58 -16.69 6.29
C SER A 144 22.43 -17.00 5.07
N GLN A 145 23.74 -16.75 5.15
CA GLN A 145 24.71 -17.12 4.11
C GLN A 145 26.07 -17.48 4.70
#